data_AF-T1H3X2-F1
#
_entry.id   AF-T1H3X2-F1
#
_cell.length_a   1.000
_cell.length_b   1.000
_cell.length_c   1.000
_cell.angle_alpha   90.00
_cell.angle_beta   90.00
_cell.angle_gamma   90.00
#
_symmetry.space_group_name_H-M   'P 1'
#
loop_
_entity.id
_entity.type
_entity.pdbx_description
1 polymer ?
#
loop_
_entity_poly.entity_id
_entity_poly.type
_entity_poly.pdbx_seq_one_letter_code
_entity_poly.pdbx_strand_id
1 'polypeptide(L)'
;NLPTTNAYNENLLYTSKTSTNIQQIKQFTSAEEPIYDPRELYGIVGTNLTKTFDVREVIARLFDGSRFSEYKKILWFLPFVWKLGRSHWHNGVLFSESALKGANFIQLCAQRKIPLIFLQNITGFMVGRDAEANGIAKNGAKMVTAVACANVPKLTLIIGGSYGAGNYGMCGRAYSPRFLYMWPNSRISVMGGTQAANVLAQVQAEQRARAGKTLTEEEADKIRAPILKKFEVESSPYYSTARLWDDGIIDPANTRQILGLSLTAALNAPEKETKFGVFRM
;
A
#
# COMPACT_ATOMS: atom_id res chain seq x y z
N ASN A 1 6.27 15.92 -48.04
CA ASN A 1 7.73 16.17 -48.00
C ASN A 1 8.14 16.76 -46.66
N LEU A 2 8.33 15.92 -45.64
CA LEU A 2 9.18 16.24 -44.50
C LEU A 2 10.41 15.32 -44.61
N PRO A 3 11.58 15.83 -45.00
CA PRO A 3 12.80 15.01 -45.06
C PRO A 3 13.32 14.70 -43.65
N THR A 4 14.09 13.61 -43.54
CA THR A 4 15.00 13.31 -42.41
C THR A 4 14.39 13.32 -40.99
N THR A 5 13.49 12.37 -40.69
CA THR A 5 13.14 11.97 -39.31
C THR A 5 13.77 10.64 -38.88
N ASN A 6 14.72 10.11 -39.65
CA ASN A 6 15.39 8.81 -39.42
C ASN A 6 16.21 8.71 -38.11
N ALA A 7 16.41 9.81 -37.37
CA ALA A 7 17.09 9.81 -36.07
C ALA A 7 16.46 8.82 -35.07
N TYR A 8 15.15 8.52 -35.17
CA TYR A 8 14.52 7.48 -34.35
C TYR A 8 15.05 6.07 -34.67
N ASN A 9 15.32 5.81 -35.96
CA ASN A 9 15.81 4.52 -36.46
C ASN A 9 17.29 4.30 -36.10
N GLU A 10 18.10 5.35 -36.16
CA GLU A 10 19.49 5.32 -35.72
C GLU A 10 19.62 5.04 -34.21
N ASN A 11 18.77 5.65 -33.39
CA ASN A 11 18.75 5.39 -31.93
C ASN A 11 18.30 3.97 -31.58
N LEU A 12 17.36 3.37 -32.32
CA LEU A 12 16.99 1.95 -32.16
C LEU A 12 18.17 1.01 -32.45
N LEU A 13 19.12 1.40 -33.31
CA LEU A 13 20.34 0.64 -33.58
C LEU A 13 21.42 0.78 -32.50
N TYR A 14 21.34 1.78 -31.61
CA TYR A 14 22.23 1.87 -30.44
C TYR A 14 21.82 0.88 -29.34
N THR A 15 20.53 0.67 -29.12
CA THR A 15 20.01 -0.33 -28.17
C THR A 15 20.34 -1.76 -28.61
N SER A 16 20.38 -2.07 -29.91
CA SER A 16 20.75 -3.40 -30.41
C SER A 16 22.27 -3.66 -30.43
N LYS A 17 23.09 -2.62 -30.64
CA LYS A 17 24.57 -2.71 -30.53
C LYS A 17 25.05 -2.78 -29.09
N THR A 18 24.32 -2.21 -28.15
CA THR A 18 24.63 -2.31 -26.72
C THR A 18 24.25 -3.70 -26.25
N SER A 19 25.24 -4.59 -26.11
CA SER A 19 25.05 -5.93 -25.54
C SER A 19 24.56 -5.81 -24.09
N THR A 20 23.25 -5.69 -23.93
CA THR A 20 22.59 -5.56 -22.63
C THR A 20 22.79 -6.88 -21.93
N ASN A 21 23.74 -6.91 -21.01
CA ASN A 21 24.16 -8.12 -20.32
C ASN A 21 23.14 -8.45 -19.23
N ILE A 22 21.92 -8.79 -19.67
CA ILE A 22 20.78 -9.20 -18.85
C ILE A 22 21.26 -10.44 -18.10
N GLN A 23 21.56 -10.27 -16.81
CA GLN A 23 21.88 -11.38 -15.92
C GLN A 23 20.77 -12.42 -16.07
N GLN A 24 21.14 -13.66 -16.42
CA GLN A 24 20.18 -14.70 -16.81
C GLN A 24 18.98 -14.70 -15.88
N ILE A 25 17.84 -14.26 -16.42
CA ILE A 25 16.61 -14.10 -15.65
C ILE A 25 16.32 -15.46 -15.02
N LYS A 26 16.26 -15.50 -13.68
CA LYS A 26 16.05 -16.73 -12.91
C LYS A 26 14.89 -17.49 -13.54
N GLN A 27 15.18 -18.72 -13.96
CA GLN A 27 14.32 -19.52 -14.83
C GLN A 27 12.91 -19.62 -14.24
N PHE A 28 12.00 -18.79 -14.76
CA PHE A 28 10.62 -18.77 -14.31
C PHE A 28 9.91 -20.03 -14.77
N THR A 29 9.02 -20.56 -13.91
CA THR A 29 7.98 -21.47 -14.36
C THR A 29 7.09 -20.77 -15.39
N SER A 30 6.50 -21.53 -16.31
CA SER A 30 5.46 -21.02 -17.21
C SER A 30 4.37 -20.32 -16.40
N ALA A 31 4.06 -19.08 -16.75
CA ALA A 31 2.97 -18.34 -16.10
C ALA A 31 1.63 -19.03 -16.38
N GLU A 32 0.79 -19.08 -15.37
CA GLU A 32 -0.57 -19.65 -15.45
C GLU A 32 -1.56 -18.54 -15.11
N GLU A 33 -2.66 -18.43 -15.86
CA GLU A 33 -3.68 -17.41 -15.55
C GLU A 33 -4.46 -17.74 -14.27
N PRO A 34 -5.09 -16.75 -13.62
CA PRO A 34 -5.97 -16.99 -12.49
C PRO A 34 -7.22 -17.77 -12.93
N ILE A 35 -7.82 -18.52 -11.99
CA ILE A 35 -9.05 -19.29 -12.21
C ILE A 35 -10.29 -18.39 -12.35
N TYR A 36 -10.21 -17.15 -11.84
CA TYR A 36 -11.30 -16.17 -11.79
C TYR A 36 -11.01 -14.96 -12.68
N ASP A 37 -12.03 -14.33 -13.28
CA ASP A 37 -11.83 -13.20 -14.19
C ASP A 37 -11.34 -11.96 -13.42
N PRO A 38 -10.21 -11.33 -13.81
CA PRO A 38 -9.76 -10.06 -13.23
C PRO A 38 -10.80 -8.93 -13.25
N ARG A 39 -11.81 -8.97 -14.13
CA ARG A 39 -12.93 -8.01 -14.16
C ARG A 39 -13.85 -8.12 -12.96
N GLU A 40 -13.91 -9.27 -12.28
CA GLU A 40 -14.68 -9.43 -11.05
C GLU A 40 -14.16 -8.52 -9.90
N LEU A 41 -12.92 -8.01 -10.00
CA LEU A 41 -12.36 -7.04 -9.07
C LEU A 41 -13.23 -5.78 -8.92
N TYR A 42 -13.93 -5.36 -9.98
CA TYR A 42 -14.88 -4.24 -9.94
C TYR A 42 -16.06 -4.48 -8.98
N GLY A 43 -16.46 -5.73 -8.77
CA GLY A 43 -17.53 -6.11 -7.83
C GLY A 43 -17.03 -6.35 -6.40
N ILE A 44 -15.76 -6.73 -6.23
CA ILE A 44 -15.16 -7.04 -4.93
C ILE A 44 -14.81 -5.76 -4.17
N VAL A 45 -14.21 -4.78 -4.83
CA VAL A 45 -13.67 -3.57 -4.19
C VAL A 45 -14.47 -2.35 -4.62
N GLY A 46 -15.58 -2.13 -3.93
CA GLY A 46 -16.48 -1.01 -4.18
C GLY A 46 -15.91 0.37 -3.82
N THR A 47 -16.62 1.41 -4.25
CA THR A 47 -16.29 2.82 -3.98
C THR A 47 -16.42 3.22 -2.50
N ASN A 48 -17.19 2.48 -1.71
CA ASN A 48 -17.34 2.75 -0.27
C ASN A 48 -16.29 2.01 0.56
N LEU A 49 -15.21 2.70 0.90
CA LEU A 49 -14.09 2.20 1.71
C LEU A 49 -14.45 1.84 3.17
N THR A 50 -15.68 2.10 3.65
CA THR A 50 -16.13 1.60 4.96
C THR A 50 -16.67 0.17 4.93
N LYS A 51 -16.96 -0.39 3.74
CA LYS A 51 -17.34 -1.79 3.58
C LYS A 51 -16.10 -2.68 3.64
N THR A 52 -16.13 -3.68 4.51
CA THR A 52 -15.13 -4.76 4.53
C THR A 52 -15.36 -5.75 3.39
N PHE A 53 -14.28 -6.30 2.86
CA PHE A 53 -14.28 -7.37 1.86
C PHE A 53 -13.18 -8.39 2.19
N ASP A 54 -13.37 -9.67 1.85
CA ASP A 54 -12.29 -10.63 1.98
C ASP A 54 -11.34 -10.51 0.79
N VAL A 55 -10.26 -9.79 1.00
CA VAL A 55 -9.27 -9.43 -0.01
C VAL A 55 -8.43 -10.62 -0.51
N ARG A 56 -8.65 -11.85 -0.01
CA ARG A 56 -8.25 -13.06 -0.73
C ARG A 56 -8.90 -13.16 -2.11
N GLU A 57 -10.11 -12.61 -2.27
CA GLU A 57 -10.77 -12.49 -3.58
C GLU A 57 -9.96 -11.63 -4.56
N VAL A 58 -9.24 -10.61 -4.06
CA VAL A 58 -8.32 -9.82 -4.90
C VAL A 58 -7.10 -10.66 -5.28
N ILE A 59 -6.47 -11.35 -4.33
CA ILE A 59 -5.33 -12.24 -4.61
C ILE A 59 -5.68 -13.33 -5.63
N ALA A 60 -6.84 -13.96 -5.48
CA ALA A 60 -7.31 -15.05 -6.35
C ALA A 60 -7.45 -14.62 -7.83
N ARG A 61 -7.54 -13.31 -8.11
CA ARG A 61 -7.68 -12.73 -9.46
C ARG A 61 -6.39 -12.07 -9.97
N LEU A 62 -5.29 -12.15 -9.21
CA LEU A 62 -3.99 -11.60 -9.58
C LEU A 62 -2.89 -12.66 -9.72
N PHE A 63 -2.94 -13.73 -8.92
CA PHE A 63 -1.88 -14.74 -8.82
C PHE A 63 -2.15 -16.01 -9.62
N ASP A 64 -1.06 -16.64 -10.07
CA ASP A 64 -1.06 -17.76 -11.01
C ASP A 64 -1.84 -18.98 -10.52
N GLY A 65 -2.78 -19.46 -11.33
CA GLY A 65 -3.72 -20.53 -10.97
C GLY A 65 -4.53 -20.23 -9.71
N SER A 66 -4.67 -18.95 -9.34
CA SER A 66 -5.26 -18.47 -8.07
C SER A 66 -4.60 -19.05 -6.80
N ARG A 67 -3.37 -19.58 -6.89
CA ARG A 67 -2.71 -20.30 -5.78
C ARG A 67 -2.11 -19.34 -4.75
N PHE A 68 -2.31 -19.65 -3.46
CA PHE A 68 -1.87 -18.81 -2.35
C PHE A 68 -1.47 -19.63 -1.11
N SER A 69 -0.33 -19.32 -0.48
CA SER A 69 0.29 -20.14 0.58
C SER A 69 0.37 -19.40 1.93
N GLU A 70 -0.64 -19.63 2.79
CA GLU A 70 -0.91 -18.85 4.01
C GLU A 70 0.09 -19.08 5.18
N TYR A 71 1.21 -18.36 5.16
CA TYR A 71 2.17 -18.37 6.26
C TYR A 71 1.56 -17.87 7.58
N LYS A 72 1.62 -18.68 8.65
CA LYS A 72 1.03 -18.41 9.98
C LYS A 72 -0.47 -18.05 9.89
N LYS A 73 -1.31 -19.09 9.73
CA LYS A 73 -2.80 -19.20 9.59
C LYS A 73 -3.75 -18.27 10.36
N ILE A 74 -3.24 -17.30 11.12
CA ILE A 74 -4.00 -16.23 11.80
C ILE A 74 -3.81 -14.88 11.07
N LEU A 75 -2.88 -14.79 10.10
CA LEU A 75 -2.65 -13.65 9.19
C LEU A 75 -2.08 -14.15 7.82
N TRP A 76 -2.10 -13.36 6.75
CA TRP A 76 -1.96 -13.88 5.36
C TRP A 76 -0.75 -13.30 4.57
N PHE A 77 -0.35 -13.94 3.46
CA PHE A 77 1.03 -13.93 2.93
C PHE A 77 1.15 -14.70 1.58
N LEU A 78 1.82 -14.34 0.47
CA LEU A 78 2.50 -13.13 -0.10
C LEU A 78 1.53 -12.51 -1.15
N PRO A 79 1.30 -11.19 -1.25
CA PRO A 79 2.17 -10.09 -0.85
C PRO A 79 1.39 -8.94 -0.15
N PHE A 80 1.20 -9.08 1.15
CA PHE A 80 0.12 -8.44 1.91
C PHE A 80 -1.27 -8.74 1.37
N VAL A 81 -2.03 -9.47 2.18
CA VAL A 81 -3.21 -8.85 2.78
C VAL A 81 -3.58 -9.51 4.11
N TRP A 82 -4.63 -8.99 4.73
CA TRP A 82 -4.85 -8.99 6.15
C TRP A 82 -6.29 -9.33 6.49
N LYS A 83 -6.48 -10.36 7.33
CA LYS A 83 -7.70 -10.65 8.07
C LYS A 83 -7.27 -11.16 9.43
N LEU A 84 -7.69 -10.48 10.49
CA LEU A 84 -7.28 -10.77 11.87
C LEU A 84 -8.36 -11.58 12.58
N GLY A 85 -8.01 -12.79 13.02
CA GLY A 85 -8.83 -13.59 13.94
C GLY A 85 -10.12 -14.15 13.34
N ARG A 86 -10.96 -14.73 14.22
CA ARG A 86 -12.23 -15.39 13.92
C ARG A 86 -13.41 -14.41 13.68
N SER A 87 -13.12 -13.13 13.49
CA SER A 87 -14.08 -12.02 13.62
C SER A 87 -14.16 -11.20 12.34
N HIS A 88 -15.36 -11.02 11.78
CA HIS A 88 -15.58 -10.40 10.45
C HIS A 88 -15.43 -8.86 10.41
N TRP A 89 -14.74 -8.26 11.38
CA TRP A 89 -15.06 -6.90 11.86
C TRP A 89 -13.94 -5.84 11.73
N HIS A 90 -12.74 -6.19 11.31
CA HIS A 90 -11.62 -5.25 11.31
C HIS A 90 -11.33 -4.67 9.90
N ASN A 91 -11.69 -3.40 9.69
CA ASN A 91 -11.49 -2.70 8.42
C ASN A 91 -10.07 -2.12 8.27
N GLY A 92 -9.07 -2.99 8.05
CA GLY A 92 -7.70 -2.59 7.72
C GLY A 92 -6.94 -1.87 8.83
N VAL A 93 -6.98 -2.35 10.08
CA VAL A 93 -6.35 -1.72 11.25
C VAL A 93 -5.18 -2.58 11.75
N LEU A 94 -3.93 -2.11 11.72
CA LEU A 94 -2.79 -2.91 12.18
C LEU A 94 -2.73 -3.07 13.72
N PHE A 95 -2.76 -4.32 14.19
CA PHE A 95 -2.52 -4.70 15.59
C PHE A 95 -1.05 -5.13 15.83
N SER A 96 -0.63 -5.28 17.09
CA SER A 96 0.75 -5.63 17.48
C SER A 96 1.24 -6.92 16.81
N GLU A 97 0.39 -7.94 16.80
CA GLU A 97 0.60 -9.26 16.20
C GLU A 97 0.74 -9.15 14.69
N SER A 98 0.02 -8.19 14.09
CA SER A 98 0.05 -7.91 12.65
C SER A 98 1.40 -7.31 12.24
N ALA A 99 1.87 -6.34 13.01
CA ALA A 99 3.15 -5.69 12.78
C ALA A 99 4.33 -6.64 13.04
N LEU A 100 4.28 -7.44 14.12
CA LEU A 100 5.25 -8.50 14.41
C LEU A 100 5.29 -9.55 13.28
N LYS A 101 4.13 -10.00 12.80
CA LYS A 101 4.03 -10.95 11.69
C LYS A 101 4.58 -10.35 10.39
N GLY A 102 4.25 -9.10 10.07
CA GLY A 102 4.80 -8.39 8.91
C GLY A 102 6.32 -8.24 8.97
N ALA A 103 6.85 -7.79 10.11
CA ALA A 103 8.29 -7.60 10.31
C ALA A 103 9.10 -8.90 10.14
N ASN A 104 8.66 -9.98 10.81
CA ASN A 104 9.27 -11.30 10.71
C ASN A 104 9.15 -11.90 9.30
N PHE A 105 8.09 -11.57 8.58
CA PHE A 105 7.86 -12.07 7.24
C PHE A 105 8.69 -11.36 6.16
N ILE A 106 8.86 -10.04 6.27
CA ILE A 106 9.75 -9.28 5.39
C ILE A 106 11.20 -9.75 5.54
N GLN A 107 11.62 -10.17 6.74
CA GLN A 107 12.91 -10.83 6.97
C GLN A 107 13.03 -12.17 6.21
N LEU A 108 11.97 -13.00 6.16
CA LEU A 108 11.97 -14.24 5.37
C LEU A 108 12.04 -13.96 3.85
N CYS A 109 11.35 -12.93 3.34
CA CYS A 109 11.49 -12.51 1.95
C CYS A 109 12.91 -12.03 1.64
N ALA A 110 13.47 -11.17 2.49
CA ALA A 110 14.82 -10.64 2.34
C ALA A 110 15.89 -11.74 2.35
N GLN A 111 15.82 -12.68 3.30
CA GLN A 111 16.74 -13.82 3.41
C GLN A 111 16.68 -14.72 2.16
N ARG A 112 15.49 -14.97 1.63
CA ARG A 112 15.26 -15.81 0.44
C ARG A 112 15.35 -15.05 -0.89
N LYS A 113 15.65 -13.75 -0.84
CA LYS A 113 15.64 -12.80 -1.97
C LYS A 113 14.32 -12.78 -2.77
N ILE A 114 13.19 -13.01 -2.11
CA ILE A 114 11.87 -13.02 -2.74
C ILE A 114 11.34 -11.57 -2.85
N PRO A 115 10.92 -11.11 -4.04
CA PRO A 115 10.27 -9.82 -4.23
C PRO A 115 9.03 -9.63 -3.35
N LEU A 116 8.79 -8.40 -2.91
CA LEU A 116 7.61 -7.99 -2.16
C LEU A 116 6.68 -7.16 -3.05
N ILE A 117 5.39 -7.33 -2.87
CA ILE A 117 4.35 -6.39 -3.30
C ILE A 117 3.59 -5.98 -2.01
N PHE A 118 2.87 -4.87 -2.02
CA PHE A 118 2.10 -4.39 -0.87
C PHE A 118 0.72 -3.92 -1.32
N LEU A 119 -0.31 -4.73 -1.11
CA LEU A 119 -1.70 -4.34 -1.34
C LEU A 119 -2.20 -3.50 -0.15
N GLN A 120 -2.38 -2.20 -0.34
CA GLN A 120 -2.82 -1.28 0.71
C GLN A 120 -4.35 -1.08 0.70
N ASN A 121 -4.99 -1.56 1.76
CA ASN A 121 -6.27 -1.05 2.25
C ASN A 121 -6.15 -0.92 3.78
N ILE A 122 -5.63 0.21 4.25
CA ILE A 122 -5.18 0.40 5.63
C ILE A 122 -5.67 1.74 6.21
N THR A 123 -6.39 1.66 7.33
CA THR A 123 -6.98 2.79 8.07
C THR A 123 -6.10 3.30 9.21
N GLY A 124 -5.09 2.53 9.61
CA GLY A 124 -4.06 2.94 10.56
C GLY A 124 -3.52 1.77 11.39
N PHE A 125 -3.03 2.09 12.58
CA PHE A 125 -2.76 1.11 13.66
C PHE A 125 -3.90 1.16 14.69
N MET A 126 -4.07 0.09 15.47
CA MET A 126 -5.04 0.06 16.56
C MET A 126 -4.64 1.05 17.66
N VAL A 127 -5.58 1.89 18.08
CA VAL A 127 -5.40 2.90 19.12
C VAL A 127 -6.12 2.50 20.42
N GLY A 128 -5.65 3.02 21.55
CA GLY A 128 -6.26 2.80 22.86
C GLY A 128 -5.26 2.35 23.91
N ARG A 129 -5.61 2.49 25.20
CA ARG A 129 -4.73 2.24 26.34
C ARG A 129 -4.04 0.89 26.28
N ASP A 130 -4.78 -0.16 25.95
CA ASP A 130 -4.27 -1.53 25.93
C ASP A 130 -3.37 -1.79 24.71
N ALA A 131 -3.62 -1.14 23.57
CA ALA A 131 -2.74 -1.23 22.41
C ALA A 131 -1.38 -0.58 22.69
N GLU A 132 -1.38 0.61 23.29
CA GLU A 132 -0.15 1.32 23.70
C GLU A 132 0.60 0.56 24.81
N ALA A 133 -0.10 0.07 25.83
CA ALA A 133 0.51 -0.72 26.91
C ALA A 133 1.13 -2.04 26.40
N ASN A 134 0.49 -2.72 25.44
CA ASN A 134 1.03 -3.89 24.76
C ASN A 134 2.04 -3.53 23.64
N GLY A 135 2.49 -2.27 23.58
CA GLY A 135 3.62 -1.85 22.76
C GLY A 135 3.34 -1.75 21.26
N ILE A 136 2.13 -1.36 20.85
CA ILE A 136 1.77 -1.16 19.43
C ILE A 136 2.80 -0.31 18.69
N ALA A 137 3.28 0.78 19.31
CA ALA A 137 4.33 1.64 18.76
C ALA A 137 5.65 0.90 18.51
N LYS A 138 6.14 0.07 19.45
CA LYS A 138 7.39 -0.69 19.25
C LYS A 138 7.23 -1.83 18.25
N ASN A 139 6.05 -2.42 18.14
CA ASN A 139 5.76 -3.50 17.20
C ASN A 139 5.57 -2.97 15.77
N GLY A 140 4.88 -1.82 15.62
CA GLY A 140 4.85 -1.04 14.38
C GLY A 140 6.24 -0.61 13.93
N ALA A 141 7.09 -0.13 14.84
CA ALA A 141 8.48 0.21 14.54
C ALA A 141 9.28 -0.98 13.97
N LYS A 142 9.11 -2.21 14.50
CA LYS A 142 9.73 -3.41 13.90
C LYS A 142 9.31 -3.62 12.44
N MET A 143 8.03 -3.42 12.13
CA MET A 143 7.50 -3.54 10.76
C MET A 143 8.11 -2.49 9.84
N VAL A 144 8.16 -1.23 10.28
CA VAL A 144 8.76 -0.12 9.53
C VAL A 144 10.26 -0.34 9.29
N THR A 145 11.04 -0.75 10.30
CA THR A 145 12.46 -1.13 10.13
C THR A 145 12.63 -2.23 9.09
N ALA A 146 11.76 -3.24 9.08
CA ALA A 146 11.82 -4.31 8.10
C ALA A 146 11.54 -3.81 6.67
N VAL A 147 10.50 -2.98 6.47
CA VAL A 147 10.13 -2.37 5.18
C VAL A 147 11.25 -1.47 4.65
N ALA A 148 11.83 -0.63 5.51
CA ALA A 148 12.88 0.32 5.15
C ALA A 148 14.16 -0.40 4.67
N CYS A 149 14.65 -1.36 5.46
CA CYS A 149 15.91 -2.05 5.18
C CYS A 149 15.83 -3.11 4.07
N ALA A 150 14.65 -3.64 3.75
CA ALA A 150 14.49 -4.68 2.73
C ALA A 150 14.91 -4.19 1.34
N ASN A 151 15.97 -4.83 0.80
CA ASN A 151 16.63 -4.50 -0.47
C ASN A 151 16.19 -5.38 -1.66
N VAL A 152 15.28 -6.33 -1.43
CA VAL A 152 14.55 -7.02 -2.52
C VAL A 152 13.69 -6.01 -3.31
N PRO A 153 13.27 -6.32 -4.55
CA PRO A 153 12.27 -5.51 -5.24
C PRO A 153 11.00 -5.38 -4.38
N LYS A 154 10.52 -4.15 -4.21
CA LYS A 154 9.27 -3.82 -3.51
C LYS A 154 8.34 -3.14 -4.51
N LEU A 155 7.13 -3.62 -4.72
CA LEU A 155 6.07 -2.96 -5.48
C LEU A 155 4.93 -2.58 -4.51
N THR A 156 4.10 -1.60 -4.83
CA THR A 156 2.97 -1.21 -3.96
C THR A 156 1.74 -0.89 -4.79
N LEU A 157 0.57 -1.25 -4.29
CA LEU A 157 -0.71 -1.00 -4.93
C LEU A 157 -1.73 -0.56 -3.89
N ILE A 158 -2.23 0.66 -3.99
CA ILE A 158 -3.28 1.16 -3.10
C ILE A 158 -4.64 0.80 -3.71
N ILE A 159 -5.25 -0.26 -3.16
CA ILE A 159 -6.56 -0.79 -3.58
C ILE A 159 -7.73 -0.18 -2.78
N GLY A 160 -7.44 0.55 -1.70
CA GLY A 160 -8.45 1.17 -0.84
C GLY A 160 -7.88 2.35 -0.05
N GLY A 161 -7.98 2.31 1.27
CA GLY A 161 -7.38 3.34 2.13
C GLY A 161 -5.84 3.23 2.23
N SER A 162 -5.18 4.38 2.34
CA SER A 162 -3.76 4.49 2.73
C SER A 162 -3.61 5.63 3.74
N TYR A 163 -3.83 5.30 5.02
CA TYR A 163 -3.97 6.29 6.07
C TYR A 163 -2.85 6.25 7.12
N GLY A 164 -2.23 7.41 7.36
CA GLY A 164 -1.30 7.66 8.46
C GLY A 164 -0.14 6.67 8.57
N ALA A 165 0.17 6.22 9.79
CA ALA A 165 1.24 5.24 10.03
C ALA A 165 1.04 3.90 9.30
N GLY A 166 -0.20 3.58 8.88
CA GLY A 166 -0.49 2.41 8.05
C GLY A 166 0.21 2.47 6.68
N ASN A 167 0.26 3.65 6.05
CA ASN A 167 1.02 3.88 4.81
C ASN A 167 2.50 3.49 4.98
N TYR A 168 3.10 3.83 6.13
CA TYR A 168 4.52 3.59 6.41
C TYR A 168 4.82 2.11 6.60
N GLY A 169 4.02 1.41 7.42
CA GLY A 169 4.15 -0.04 7.63
C GLY A 169 3.89 -0.86 6.36
N MET A 170 3.21 -0.28 5.37
CA MET A 170 2.80 -0.94 4.13
C MET A 170 3.61 -0.49 2.89
N CYS A 171 4.80 0.08 3.07
CA CYS A 171 5.70 0.52 1.98
C CYS A 171 5.14 1.62 1.05
N GLY A 172 4.46 2.62 1.62
CA GLY A 172 4.14 3.86 0.90
C GLY A 172 5.38 4.60 0.38
N ARG A 173 5.16 5.65 -0.43
CA ARG A 173 6.17 6.33 -1.29
C ARG A 173 7.54 6.58 -0.65
N ALA A 174 7.58 7.00 0.62
CA ALA A 174 8.81 7.29 1.36
C ALA A 174 9.74 6.06 1.58
N TYR A 175 9.25 4.84 1.39
CA TYR A 175 10.00 3.60 1.59
C TYR A 175 10.59 3.00 0.30
N SER A 176 10.55 3.80 -0.77
CA SER A 176 11.12 3.51 -2.10
C SER A 176 10.74 2.12 -2.66
N PRO A 177 9.44 1.82 -2.82
CA PRO A 177 9.04 0.79 -3.78
C PRO A 177 9.54 1.19 -5.19
N ARG A 178 9.80 0.20 -6.04
CA ARG A 178 10.23 0.39 -7.43
C ARG A 178 9.11 0.96 -8.30
N PHE A 179 7.88 0.62 -7.97
CA PHE A 179 6.66 1.20 -8.52
C PHE A 179 5.58 1.20 -7.42
N LEU A 180 4.84 2.30 -7.29
CA LEU A 180 3.66 2.43 -6.43
C LEU A 180 2.48 2.86 -7.30
N TYR A 181 1.43 2.03 -7.39
CA TYR A 181 0.23 2.32 -8.17
C TYR A 181 -0.98 2.56 -7.26
N MET A 182 -2.03 3.17 -7.80
CA MET A 182 -3.31 3.37 -7.11
C MET A 182 -4.49 2.91 -7.97
N TRP A 183 -5.57 2.43 -7.35
CA TRP A 183 -6.85 2.19 -8.02
C TRP A 183 -7.77 3.43 -7.97
N PRO A 184 -8.72 3.62 -8.89
CA PRO A 184 -9.56 4.83 -8.95
C PRO A 184 -10.48 5.03 -7.73
N ASN A 185 -10.77 3.98 -6.97
CA ASN A 185 -11.58 4.01 -5.75
C ASN A 185 -10.76 4.38 -4.49
N SER A 186 -9.43 4.34 -4.57
CA SER A 186 -8.55 4.48 -3.39
C SER A 186 -8.56 5.88 -2.79
N ARG A 187 -8.00 6.02 -1.57
CA ARG A 187 -7.80 7.31 -0.88
C ARG A 187 -6.52 7.31 -0.05
N ILE A 188 -5.78 8.42 -0.04
CA ILE A 188 -4.50 8.56 0.68
C ILE A 188 -4.45 9.86 1.51
N SER A 189 -4.18 9.79 2.80
CA SER A 189 -4.01 10.99 3.66
C SER A 189 -3.38 10.66 5.02
N VAL A 190 -3.08 11.69 5.82
CA VAL A 190 -2.52 11.54 7.18
C VAL A 190 -3.48 10.81 8.15
N MET A 191 -4.79 10.95 7.96
CA MET A 191 -5.87 10.24 8.67
C MET A 191 -7.19 10.39 7.89
N GLY A 192 -8.25 9.69 8.28
CA GLY A 192 -9.57 9.87 7.66
C GLY A 192 -10.15 11.26 7.91
N GLY A 193 -10.82 11.85 6.90
CA GLY A 193 -11.32 13.24 6.98
C GLY A 193 -12.24 13.51 8.18
N THR A 194 -13.13 12.58 8.50
CA THR A 194 -14.02 12.67 9.68
C THR A 194 -13.25 12.64 11.01
N GLN A 195 -12.12 11.90 11.08
CA GLN A 195 -11.27 11.88 12.27
C GLN A 195 -10.59 13.24 12.45
N ALA A 196 -10.01 13.80 11.39
CA ALA A 196 -9.39 15.12 11.41
C ALA A 196 -10.37 16.23 11.79
N ALA A 197 -11.57 16.22 11.19
CA ALA A 197 -12.63 17.18 11.47
C ALA A 197 -13.10 17.13 12.93
N ASN A 198 -13.30 15.92 13.48
CA ASN A 198 -13.75 15.75 14.86
C ASN A 198 -12.67 16.14 15.89
N VAL A 199 -11.39 15.79 15.66
CA VAL A 199 -10.29 16.19 16.54
C VAL A 199 -10.12 17.71 16.56
N LEU A 200 -10.22 18.39 15.41
CA LEU A 200 -10.11 19.85 15.35
C LEU A 200 -11.30 20.56 16.02
N ALA A 201 -12.53 20.02 15.89
CA ALA A 201 -13.69 20.52 16.61
C ALA A 201 -13.56 20.33 18.13
N GLN A 202 -13.09 19.16 18.60
CA GLN A 202 -12.85 18.89 20.02
C GLN A 202 -11.80 19.85 20.60
N VAL A 203 -10.67 20.05 19.92
CA VAL A 203 -9.60 20.95 20.39
C VAL A 203 -10.11 22.40 20.53
N GLN A 204 -10.96 22.87 19.60
CA GLN A 204 -11.59 24.20 19.76
C GLN A 204 -12.62 24.25 20.90
N ALA A 205 -13.40 23.18 21.12
CA ALA A 205 -14.31 23.11 22.27
C ALA A 205 -13.55 23.18 23.60
N GLU A 206 -12.45 22.43 23.74
CA GLU A 206 -11.58 22.47 24.93
C GLU A 206 -10.91 23.84 25.13
N GLN A 207 -10.45 24.49 24.06
CA GLN A 207 -9.87 25.84 24.13
C GLN A 207 -10.91 26.87 24.58
N ARG A 208 -12.14 26.81 24.05
CA ARG A 208 -13.23 27.70 24.47
C ARG A 208 -13.64 27.45 25.91
N ALA A 209 -13.73 26.19 26.34
CA ALA A 209 -14.09 25.84 27.72
C ALA A 209 -13.09 26.43 28.74
N ARG A 210 -11.78 26.39 28.43
CA ARG A 210 -10.73 27.05 29.24
C ARG A 210 -10.86 28.57 29.28
N ALA A 211 -11.51 29.17 28.29
CA ALA A 211 -11.83 30.60 28.22
C ALA A 211 -13.25 30.93 28.73
N GLY A 212 -13.92 30.01 29.44
CA GLY A 212 -15.27 30.21 29.99
C GLY A 212 -16.39 30.26 28.94
N LYS A 213 -16.14 29.79 27.72
CA LYS A 213 -17.08 29.81 26.59
C LYS A 213 -17.45 28.40 26.14
N THR A 214 -18.67 28.22 25.68
CA THR A 214 -19.09 26.98 25.00
C THR A 214 -18.84 27.06 23.48
N LEU A 215 -18.90 25.91 22.83
CA LEU A 215 -19.00 25.76 21.38
C LEU A 215 -20.40 25.19 21.10
N THR A 216 -21.19 25.78 20.22
CA THR A 216 -22.46 25.16 19.81
C THR A 216 -22.20 24.11 18.72
N GLU A 217 -23.13 23.16 18.55
CA GLU A 217 -22.96 22.12 17.51
C GLU A 217 -22.93 22.72 16.10
N GLU A 218 -23.66 23.82 15.85
CA GLU A 218 -23.55 24.57 14.59
C GLU A 218 -22.15 25.16 14.37
N GLU A 219 -21.49 25.64 15.43
CA GLU A 219 -20.11 26.13 15.32
C GLU A 219 -19.13 24.98 15.12
N ALA A 220 -19.36 23.84 15.77
CA ALA A 220 -18.61 22.61 15.53
C ALA A 220 -18.74 22.15 14.07
N ASP A 221 -19.93 22.17 13.47
CA ASP A 221 -20.13 21.84 12.06
C ASP A 221 -19.51 22.87 11.11
N LYS A 222 -19.56 24.17 11.44
CA LYS A 222 -18.83 25.22 10.71
C LYS A 222 -17.30 25.01 10.75
N ILE A 223 -16.77 24.33 11.77
CA ILE A 223 -15.37 23.88 11.85
C ILE A 223 -15.14 22.58 11.08
N ARG A 224 -16.03 21.58 11.17
CA ARG A 224 -15.89 20.27 10.51
C ARG A 224 -16.00 20.36 8.99
N ALA A 225 -16.99 21.09 8.48
CA ALA A 225 -17.32 21.14 7.05
C ALA A 225 -16.15 21.52 6.11
N PRO A 226 -15.35 22.58 6.36
CA PRO A 226 -14.20 22.90 5.51
C PRO A 226 -13.10 21.84 5.57
N ILE A 227 -12.91 21.17 6.73
CA ILE A 227 -11.94 20.08 6.88
C ILE A 227 -12.39 18.85 6.09
N LEU A 228 -13.65 18.44 6.20
CA LEU A 228 -14.22 17.34 5.41
C LEU A 228 -14.06 17.58 3.90
N LYS A 229 -14.42 18.79 3.43
CA LYS A 229 -14.27 19.16 2.02
C LYS A 229 -12.81 19.15 1.57
N LYS A 230 -11.89 19.64 2.40
CA LYS A 230 -10.44 19.61 2.11
C LYS A 230 -9.94 18.16 1.99
N PHE A 231 -10.28 17.30 2.94
CA PHE A 231 -9.82 15.91 2.93
C PHE A 231 -10.38 15.09 1.76
N GLU A 232 -11.63 15.28 1.33
CA GLU A 232 -12.16 14.56 0.15
C GLU A 232 -11.40 14.96 -1.14
N VAL A 233 -11.07 16.24 -1.30
CA VAL A 233 -10.28 16.72 -2.45
C VAL A 233 -8.83 16.22 -2.38
N GLU A 234 -8.15 16.42 -1.25
CA GLU A 234 -6.71 16.12 -1.11
C GLU A 234 -6.39 14.63 -0.99
N SER A 235 -7.34 13.78 -0.57
CA SER A 235 -7.14 12.33 -0.50
C SER A 235 -7.51 11.57 -1.78
N SER A 236 -8.09 12.26 -2.76
CA SER A 236 -8.43 11.71 -4.09
C SER A 236 -7.19 11.15 -4.81
N PRO A 237 -7.28 10.00 -5.51
CA PRO A 237 -6.14 9.44 -6.24
C PRO A 237 -5.70 10.38 -7.38
N TYR A 238 -6.61 11.17 -7.95
CA TYR A 238 -6.27 12.22 -8.92
C TYR A 238 -5.43 13.35 -8.32
N TYR A 239 -5.60 13.65 -7.02
CA TYR A 239 -4.78 14.63 -6.32
C TYR A 239 -3.37 14.09 -6.02
N SER A 240 -3.29 12.79 -5.69
CA SER A 240 -2.05 12.03 -5.46
C SER A 240 -1.20 11.91 -6.73
N THR A 241 -1.80 11.43 -7.83
CA THR A 241 -1.06 11.11 -9.07
C THR A 241 -0.53 12.38 -9.74
N ALA A 242 -1.30 13.48 -9.69
CA ALA A 242 -0.86 14.81 -10.13
C ALA A 242 0.31 15.41 -9.32
N ARG A 243 0.77 14.72 -8.26
CA ARG A 243 1.89 15.11 -7.38
C ARG A 243 2.97 14.03 -7.27
N LEU A 244 2.89 12.98 -8.11
CA LEU A 244 3.84 11.86 -8.17
C LEU A 244 4.05 11.15 -6.81
N TRP A 245 3.03 11.17 -5.94
CA TRP A 245 3.00 10.34 -4.72
C TRP A 245 2.87 8.85 -5.07
N ASP A 246 2.27 8.57 -6.23
CA ASP A 246 2.22 7.31 -6.96
C ASP A 246 2.85 7.48 -8.36
N ASP A 247 3.04 6.36 -9.04
CA ASP A 247 3.55 6.24 -10.41
C ASP A 247 2.42 5.99 -11.43
N GLY A 248 1.16 6.22 -11.04
CA GLY A 248 -0.01 6.14 -11.89
C GLY A 248 -1.24 5.51 -11.22
N ILE A 249 -2.41 6.03 -11.58
CA ILE A 249 -3.70 5.34 -11.37
C ILE A 249 -3.83 4.25 -12.43
N ILE A 250 -4.16 3.02 -12.02
CA ILE A 250 -4.32 1.87 -12.91
C ILE A 250 -5.72 1.27 -12.81
N ASP A 251 -6.19 0.69 -13.91
CA ASP A 251 -7.39 -0.13 -13.96
C ASP A 251 -7.21 -1.39 -13.07
N PRO A 252 -8.13 -1.67 -12.12
CA PRO A 252 -8.13 -2.90 -11.33
C PRO A 252 -7.93 -4.18 -12.14
N ALA A 253 -8.60 -4.35 -13.28
CA ALA A 253 -8.50 -5.57 -14.08
C ALA A 253 -7.11 -5.76 -14.71
N ASN A 254 -6.41 -4.67 -15.05
CA ASN A 254 -5.07 -4.70 -15.66
C ASN A 254 -3.93 -4.86 -14.63
N THR A 255 -4.25 -4.87 -13.33
CA THR A 255 -3.29 -4.95 -12.22
C THR A 255 -2.30 -6.10 -12.37
N ARG A 256 -2.75 -7.31 -12.78
CA ARG A 256 -1.90 -8.49 -12.95
C ARG A 256 -0.79 -8.26 -13.98
N GLN A 257 -1.16 -7.76 -15.16
CA GLN A 257 -0.22 -7.45 -16.25
C GLN A 257 0.77 -6.37 -15.83
N ILE A 258 0.28 -5.29 -15.21
CA ILE A 258 1.10 -4.15 -14.79
C ILE A 258 2.11 -4.55 -13.71
N LEU A 259 1.70 -5.34 -12.70
CA LEU A 259 2.61 -5.85 -11.69
C LEU A 259 3.63 -6.85 -12.26
N GLY A 260 3.24 -7.70 -13.23
CA GLY A 260 4.14 -8.63 -13.91
C GLY A 260 5.24 -7.93 -14.74
N LEU A 261 4.86 -6.90 -15.50
CA LEU A 261 5.79 -6.04 -16.23
C LEU A 261 6.72 -5.27 -15.27
N SER A 262 6.14 -4.68 -14.21
CA SER A 262 6.89 -3.96 -13.16
C SER A 262 7.91 -4.84 -12.47
N LEU A 263 7.57 -6.10 -12.19
CA LEU A 263 8.45 -7.07 -11.56
C LEU A 263 9.58 -7.48 -12.51
N THR A 264 9.27 -7.79 -13.77
CA THR A 264 10.27 -8.08 -14.82
C THR A 264 11.25 -6.93 -14.98
N ALA A 265 10.76 -5.69 -15.07
CA ALA A 265 11.60 -4.49 -15.13
C ALA A 265 12.49 -4.34 -13.88
N ALA A 266 11.93 -4.51 -12.68
CA ALA A 266 12.67 -4.38 -11.42
C ALA A 266 13.76 -5.46 -11.24
N LEU A 267 13.59 -6.65 -11.85
CA LEU A 267 14.54 -7.76 -11.79
C LEU A 267 15.71 -7.66 -12.80
N ASN A 268 15.71 -6.65 -13.68
CA ASN A 268 16.91 -6.32 -14.48
C ASN A 268 18.01 -5.63 -13.64
N ALA A 269 17.70 -5.17 -12.42
CA ALA A 269 18.68 -4.64 -11.49
C ALA A 269 19.33 -5.77 -10.65
N PRO A 270 20.65 -5.73 -10.39
CA PRO A 270 21.34 -6.78 -9.65
C PRO A 270 20.82 -6.92 -8.21
N GLU A 271 20.78 -8.17 -7.73
CA GLU A 271 20.35 -8.49 -6.37
C GLU A 271 21.19 -7.76 -5.31
N LYS A 272 20.54 -7.14 -4.32
CA LYS A 272 21.19 -6.46 -3.21
C LYS A 272 20.99 -7.22 -1.90
N GLU A 273 22.07 -7.36 -1.12
CA GLU A 273 22.01 -7.88 0.24
C GLU A 273 21.15 -6.97 1.14
N THR A 274 20.31 -7.55 1.99
CA THR A 274 19.52 -6.81 2.98
C THR A 274 20.24 -6.77 4.31
N LYS A 275 20.51 -5.57 4.84
CA LYS A 275 21.06 -5.36 6.19
C LYS A 275 20.04 -4.59 7.02
N PHE A 276 19.48 -5.25 8.03
CA PHE A 276 18.48 -4.65 8.91
C PHE A 276 19.14 -3.74 9.95
N GLY A 277 18.47 -2.63 10.27
CA GLY A 277 18.77 -1.82 11.44
C GLY A 277 18.33 -2.51 12.75
N VAL A 278 18.62 -1.87 13.88
CA VAL A 278 18.28 -2.41 15.21
C VAL A 278 16.77 -2.52 15.38
N PHE A 279 16.28 -3.72 15.71
CA PHE A 279 14.89 -3.94 16.08
C PHE A 279 14.64 -3.63 17.55
N ARG A 280 13.68 -2.75 17.85
CA ARG A 280 13.21 -2.48 19.22
C ARG A 280 12.29 -3.62 19.69
N MET A 281 12.83 -4.55 20.48
CA MET A 281 12.13 -5.75 20.97
C MET A 281 10.99 -5.43 21.94
#